data_AF-A0A851IQ31-F1
#
_entry.id   AF-A0A851IQ31-F1
#
_cell.length_a   1.000
_cell.length_b   1.000
_cell.length_c   1.000
_cell.angle_alpha   90.00
_cell.angle_beta   90.00
_cell.angle_gamma   90.00
#
_symmetry.space_group_name_H-M   'P 1'
#
loop_
_entity.id
_entity.type
_entity.pdbx_description
1 polymer ?
#
loop_
_entity_poly.entity_id
_entity_poly.type
_entity_poly.pdbx_seq_one_letter_code
_entity_poly.pdbx_strand_id
1 'polypeptide(L)' 'MLFANRAQVERLRLRYPIGTRVELVEMDDAQAPPIGTQGTVTGVDDTGSLLVD' A
#
# COMPACT_ATOMS: atom_id res chain seq x y z
N MET A 1 -1.51 -16.67 -8.10
CA MET A 1 -1.73 -15.42 -7.33
C MET A 1 -1.64 -15.77 -5.86
N LEU A 2 -0.82 -15.05 -5.10
CA LEU A 2 -0.70 -15.20 -3.65
C LEU A 2 -1.68 -14.23 -3.00
N PHE A 3 -2.55 -14.72 -2.12
CA PHE A 3 -3.46 -13.88 -1.34
C PHE A 3 -2.89 -13.71 0.05
N ALA A 4 -2.98 -12.50 0.58
CA ALA A 4 -2.60 -12.25 1.97
C ALA A 4 -3.64 -12.87 2.92
N ASN A 5 -3.22 -13.21 4.13
CA ASN A 5 -4.18 -13.62 5.16
C ASN A 5 -5.14 -12.46 5.43
N ARG A 6 -6.45 -12.74 5.50
CA ARG A 6 -7.49 -11.75 5.81
C ARG A 6 -7.15 -10.86 7.00
N ALA A 7 -6.60 -11.44 8.07
CA ALA A 7 -6.20 -10.67 9.25
C ALA A 7 -5.08 -9.66 8.97
N GLN A 8 -4.17 -9.98 8.03
CA GLN A 8 -3.12 -9.04 7.60
C GLN A 8 -3.72 -7.89 6.78
N VAL A 9 -4.63 -8.20 5.84
CA VAL A 9 -5.32 -7.19 5.03
C VAL A 9 -6.15 -6.26 5.90
N GLU A 10 -6.92 -6.80 6.85
CA GLU A 10 -7.72 -6.00 7.79
C GLU A 10 -6.83 -5.10 8.65
N ARG A 11 -5.69 -5.60 9.13
CA ARG A 11 -4.72 -4.79 9.86
C ARG A 11 -4.13 -3.66 9.00
N LEU A 12 -3.87 -3.91 7.72
CA LEU A 12 -3.39 -2.89 6.79
C LEU A 12 -4.47 -1.82 6.55
N ARG A 13 -5.73 -2.21 6.36
CA ARG A 13 -6.86 -1.25 6.22
C ARG A 13 -7.03 -0.37 7.45
N LEU A 14 -6.80 -0.91 8.65
CA LEU A 14 -6.84 -0.13 9.89
C LEU A 14 -5.64 0.80 10.06
N ARG A 15 -4.44 0.36 9.63
CA ARG A 15 -3.22 1.15 9.74
C ARG A 15 -3.14 2.26 8.67
N TYR A 16 -3.63 1.97 7.48
CA TYR A 16 -3.60 2.84 6.30
C TYR A 16 -5.03 2.99 5.75
N PRO A 17 -5.92 3.72 6.45
CA PRO A 17 -7.25 4.01 5.94
C PRO A 17 -7.20 4.86 4.67
N ILE A 18 -8.28 4.82 3.90
CA ILE A 18 -8.46 5.66 2.72
C ILE A 18 -8.30 7.13 3.10
N GLY A 19 -7.54 7.89 2.30
CA GLY A 19 -7.17 9.28 2.57
C GLY A 19 -5.85 9.46 3.31
N THR A 20 -5.20 8.37 3.76
CA THR A 20 -3.88 8.46 4.40
C THR A 20 -2.83 8.93 3.39
N ARG A 21 -2.06 9.96 3.74
CA ARG A 21 -0.88 10.37 2.98
C ARG A 21 0.31 9.46 3.29
N VAL A 22 0.96 8.98 2.25
CA VAL A 22 2.12 8.09 2.33
C VAL A 22 3.25 8.62 1.48
N GLU A 23 4.46 8.16 1.79
CA GLU A 23 5.68 8.46 1.03
C GLU A 23 6.41 7.15 0.74
N LEU A 24 6.89 6.99 -0.48
CA LEU A 24 7.69 5.86 -0.89
C LEU A 24 9.09 5.95 -0.28
N VAL A 25 9.35 5.15 0.75
CA VAL A 25 10.67 5.09 1.41
C VAL A 25 11.61 4.12 0.69
N GLU A 26 11.07 2.97 0.28
CA GLU A 26 11.82 1.90 -0.39
C GLU A 26 10.83 1.02 -1.17
N MET A 27 11.26 0.53 -2.34
CA MET A 27 10.54 -0.51 -3.08
C MET A 27 11.51 -1.30 -3.95
N ASP A 28 11.55 -2.62 -3.75
CA ASP A 28 12.34 -3.55 -4.55
C ASP A 28 11.58 -3.93 -5.83
N ASP A 29 11.33 -2.95 -6.68
CA ASP A 29 10.66 -3.12 -7.98
C ASP A 29 11.32 -2.22 -9.03
N ALA A 30 11.62 -2.77 -10.21
CA ALA A 30 12.26 -2.02 -11.29
C ALA A 30 11.39 -0.89 -11.85
N GLN A 31 10.07 -0.96 -11.65
CA GLN A 31 9.09 0.04 -12.07
C GLN A 31 8.71 0.99 -10.93
N ALA A 32 9.46 0.99 -9.83
CA ALA A 32 9.18 1.86 -8.71
C ALA A 32 9.25 3.34 -9.08
N PRO A 33 8.29 4.16 -8.59
CA PRO A 33 8.47 5.61 -8.57
C PRO A 33 9.75 5.99 -7.79
N PRO A 34 10.26 7.22 -7.96
CA PRO A 34 11.38 7.71 -7.16
C PRO A 34 11.10 7.64 -5.65
N ILE A 35 12.13 7.35 -4.85
CA ILE A 35 12.06 7.49 -3.40
C ILE A 35 11.64 8.93 -3.04
N GLY A 36 10.75 9.07 -2.07
CA GLY A 36 10.14 10.35 -1.69
C GLY A 36 8.86 10.68 -2.46
N THR A 37 8.44 9.87 -3.44
CA THR A 37 7.13 10.06 -4.09
C THR A 37 6.02 9.93 -3.04
N GLN A 38 5.17 10.95 -2.97
CA GLN A 38 4.04 10.98 -2.04
C GLN A 38 2.74 10.71 -2.77
N GLY A 39 1.84 9.96 -2.13
CA GLY A 39 0.53 9.65 -2.67
C GLY A 39 -0.53 9.48 -1.59
N THR A 40 -1.79 9.30 -1.98
CA THR A 40 -2.89 9.07 -1.05
C THR A 40 -3.41 7.65 -1.16
N VAL A 41 -3.58 6.98 -0.03
CA VAL A 41 -4.17 5.65 0.00
C VAL A 41 -5.62 5.72 -0.47
N THR A 42 -5.94 4.97 -1.52
CA THR A 42 -7.29 4.79 -2.06
C THR A 42 -7.90 3.44 -1.67
N GLY A 43 -7.09 2.49 -1.18
CA GLY A 43 -7.56 1.21 -0.69
C GLY A 43 -6.45 0.23 -0.33
N VAL A 44 -6.85 -0.97 0.08
CA VAL A 44 -5.96 -2.12 0.28
C VAL A 44 -6.57 -3.33 -0.39
N ASP A 45 -5.84 -3.93 -1.33
CA ASP A 45 -6.29 -5.09 -2.08
C ASP A 45 -6.10 -6.41 -1.31
N ASP A 46 -6.58 -7.51 -1.88
CA ASP A 46 -6.54 -8.84 -1.26
C ASP A 46 -5.15 -9.49 -1.32
N THR A 47 -4.20 -8.89 -2.04
CA THR A 47 -2.78 -9.27 -1.99
C THR A 47 -2.06 -8.61 -0.81
N GLY A 48 -2.70 -7.65 -0.14
CA GLY A 48 -2.11 -6.86 0.94
C GLY A 48 -1.33 -5.64 0.45
N SER A 49 -1.59 -5.18 -0.78
CA SER A 49 -0.94 -4.01 -1.36
C SER A 49 -1.77 -2.76 -1.12
N LEU A 50 -1.10 -1.64 -0.84
CA LEU A 50 -1.75 -0.32 -0.77
C LEU A 50 -2.00 0.18 -2.19
N LEU A 51 -3.23 0.59 -2.46
CA LEU A 51 -3.59 1.32 -3.68
C LEU A 51 -3.37 2.81 -3.39
N VAL A 52 -2.62 3.49 -4.24
CA VAL A 52 -2.17 4.87 -4.02
C VAL A 52 -2.37 5.71 -5.28
N ASP A 53 -2.86 6.93 -5.12
CA ASP A 53 -2.97 7.96 -6.17
C ASP A 53 -1.88 9.04 -6.14
#